data_AF-A0A7V0WBK8-F1
#
_entry.id   AF-A0A7V0WBK8-F1
#
_cell.length_a   1.000
_cell.length_b   1.000
_cell.length_c   1.000
_cell.angle_alpha   90.00
_cell.angle_beta   90.00
_cell.angle_gamma   90.00
#
_symmetry.space_group_name_H-M   'P 1'
#
loop_
_entity.id
_entity.type
_entity.pdbx_description
1 polymer ?
#
loop_
_entity_poly.entity_id
_entity_poly.type
_entity_poly.pdbx_seq_one_letter_code
_entity_poly.pdbx_strand_id
1 'polypeptide(L)'
;MKYKPLSFRKVKRYSLKKRESKVGLSQAGNIYEKGGTFGDFLDSLPAVLASRDIIEVADAIIKAGNGKRPVVLAMGAHPIKLGLSPVIIDLINNGIITAIATNGAAIVHDFEMSYIGMTSEDVAEELSCGTF
;
A
#
# COMPACT_ATOMS: atom_id res chain seq x y z
N MET A 1 27.83 31.03 -19.18
CA MET A 1 27.93 31.57 -17.81
C MET A 1 28.93 30.74 -17.00
N LYS A 2 29.89 31.37 -16.33
CA LYS A 2 30.84 30.70 -15.43
C LYS A 2 30.30 30.74 -14.00
N TYR A 3 29.94 29.59 -13.43
CA TYR A 3 29.53 29.50 -12.03
C TYR A 3 30.73 29.67 -11.09
N LYS A 4 30.54 30.43 -10.02
CA LYS A 4 31.55 30.64 -8.98
C LYS A 4 31.51 29.45 -8.01
N PRO A 5 32.64 28.78 -7.69
CA PRO A 5 32.64 27.62 -6.80
C PRO A 5 32.15 27.94 -5.38
N LEU A 6 31.42 27.01 -4.77
CA LEU A 6 30.98 27.10 -3.38
C LEU A 6 32.17 27.01 -2.41
N SER A 7 32.13 27.79 -1.32
CA SER A 7 33.13 27.74 -0.26
C SER A 7 32.73 26.78 0.86
N PHE A 8 33.56 25.77 1.12
CA PHE A 8 33.30 24.75 2.15
C PHE A 8 34.00 25.01 3.48
N ARG A 9 34.62 26.18 3.69
CA ARG A 9 35.42 26.51 4.90
C ARG A 9 34.66 26.34 6.23
N LYS A 10 33.33 26.47 6.23
CA LYS A 10 32.49 26.36 7.44
C LYS A 10 31.80 25.00 7.60
N VAL A 11 32.03 24.05 6.69
CA VAL A 11 31.39 22.72 6.79
C VAL A 11 32.04 21.91 7.91
N LYS A 12 31.23 21.53 8.90
CA LYS A 12 31.62 20.58 9.94
C LYS A 12 31.38 19.16 9.45
N ARG A 13 32.42 18.33 9.49
CA ARG A 13 32.35 16.91 9.13
C ARG A 13 32.28 16.07 10.40
N TYR A 14 31.62 14.92 10.31
CA TYR A 14 31.65 13.89 11.33
C TYR A 14 31.95 12.54 10.69
N SER A 15 32.41 11.57 11.48
CA SER A 15 32.72 10.23 10.97
C SER A 15 31.42 9.47 10.72
N LEU A 16 31.27 8.92 9.51
CA LEU A 16 30.14 8.05 9.16
C LEU A 16 30.06 6.83 10.11
N LYS A 17 31.22 6.30 10.56
CA LYS A 17 31.30 5.17 11.50
C LYS A 17 30.72 5.46 12.89
N LYS A 18 30.57 6.74 13.26
CA LYS A 18 30.06 7.16 14.57
C LYS A 18 28.54 7.37 14.60
N ARG A 19 27.90 7.39 13.43
CA ARG A 19 26.45 7.58 13.31
C ARG A 19 25.78 6.21 13.20
N GLU A 20 24.69 6.02 13.93
CA GLU A 20 23.82 4.87 13.76
C GLU A 20 23.19 4.84 12.35
N SER A 21 23.32 3.71 11.67
CA SER A 21 22.77 3.48 10.33
C SER A 21 21.76 2.35 10.40
N LYS A 22 20.57 2.55 9.79
CA LYS A 22 19.42 1.64 9.91
C LYS A 22 19.39 0.52 8.87
N VAL A 23 20.22 0.62 7.82
CA VAL A 23 20.23 -0.31 6.69
C VAL A 23 21.66 -0.76 6.42
N GLY A 24 21.85 -2.07 6.34
CA GLY A 24 23.13 -2.71 5.98
C GLY A 24 23.06 -3.45 4.64
N LEU A 25 24.23 -3.87 4.14
CA LEU A 25 24.33 -4.63 2.88
C LEU A 25 23.56 -5.97 2.93
N SER A 26 23.41 -6.58 4.10
CA SER A 26 22.63 -7.80 4.30
C SER A 26 21.13 -7.62 4.06
N GLN A 27 20.64 -6.38 3.97
CA GLN A 27 19.25 -6.05 3.69
C GLN A 27 19.08 -5.52 2.26
N ALA A 28 20.12 -5.59 1.43
CA ALA A 28 20.01 -5.26 0.03
C ALA A 28 19.07 -6.24 -0.67
N GLY A 29 18.34 -5.74 -1.67
CA GLY A 29 17.57 -6.59 -2.57
C GLY A 29 18.50 -7.33 -3.54
N ASN A 30 17.95 -8.32 -4.20
CA ASN A 30 18.61 -9.08 -5.26
C ASN A 30 18.15 -8.58 -6.64
N ILE A 31 18.90 -8.96 -7.67
CA ILE A 31 18.50 -8.68 -9.05
C ILE A 31 17.39 -9.66 -9.43
N TYR A 32 16.25 -9.13 -9.89
CA TYR A 32 15.19 -9.95 -10.45
C TYR A 32 15.55 -10.43 -11.85
N GLU A 33 15.46 -11.74 -12.09
CA GLU A 33 15.76 -12.37 -13.37
C GLU A 33 14.51 -12.41 -14.27
N LYS A 34 14.68 -11.99 -15.52
CA LYS A 34 13.57 -11.99 -16.49
C LYS A 34 13.08 -13.41 -16.73
N GLY A 35 11.77 -13.60 -16.63
CA GLY A 35 11.13 -14.91 -16.76
C GLY A 35 10.88 -15.63 -15.43
N GLY A 36 11.29 -15.01 -14.30
CA GLY A 36 10.89 -15.45 -12.96
C GLY A 36 9.39 -15.31 -12.69
N THR A 37 8.99 -15.88 -11.57
CA THR A 37 7.65 -15.79 -11.01
C THR A 37 7.45 -14.47 -10.24
N PHE A 38 6.21 -14.16 -9.89
CA PHE A 38 5.94 -13.05 -8.97
C PHE A 38 6.53 -13.27 -7.57
N GLY A 39 6.65 -14.53 -7.14
CA GLY A 39 7.35 -14.88 -5.90
C GLY A 39 8.83 -14.50 -5.95
N ASP A 40 9.50 -14.82 -7.06
CA ASP A 40 10.91 -14.44 -7.28
C ASP A 40 11.09 -12.91 -7.27
N PHE A 41 10.10 -12.16 -7.75
CA PHE A 41 10.09 -10.70 -7.63
C PHE A 41 10.00 -10.26 -6.17
N LEU A 42 9.07 -10.80 -5.37
CA LEU A 42 8.94 -10.46 -3.95
C LEU A 42 10.20 -10.81 -3.16
N ASP A 43 10.80 -11.98 -3.42
CA ASP A 43 12.04 -12.44 -2.78
C ASP A 43 13.26 -11.60 -3.18
N SER A 44 13.20 -10.90 -4.32
CA SER A 44 14.24 -9.97 -4.75
C SER A 44 14.19 -8.62 -4.03
N LEU A 45 13.07 -8.26 -3.39
CA LEU A 45 12.94 -6.95 -2.76
C LEU A 45 13.78 -6.85 -1.47
N PRO A 46 14.31 -5.65 -1.15
CA PRO A 46 15.09 -5.45 0.06
C PRO A 46 14.21 -5.56 1.31
N ALA A 47 14.63 -6.31 2.33
CA ALA A 47 13.86 -6.53 3.56
C ALA A 47 13.85 -5.31 4.52
N VAL A 48 13.46 -4.13 4.02
CA VAL A 48 13.35 -2.87 4.76
C VAL A 48 12.16 -2.04 4.31
N LEU A 49 11.66 -1.19 5.21
CA LEU A 49 10.58 -0.23 4.94
C LEU A 49 9.36 -0.92 4.30
N ALA A 50 8.76 -0.30 3.28
CA ALA A 50 7.54 -0.79 2.64
C ALA A 50 7.64 -2.23 2.09
N SER A 51 8.82 -2.66 1.63
CA SER A 51 8.99 -4.04 1.17
C SER A 51 8.94 -5.04 2.31
N ARG A 52 9.43 -4.67 3.50
CA ARG A 52 9.26 -5.51 4.67
C ARG A 52 7.80 -5.51 5.10
N ASP A 53 7.18 -4.33 5.14
CA ASP A 53 5.81 -4.16 5.62
C ASP A 53 4.81 -4.98 4.78
N ILE A 54 4.97 -5.03 3.45
CA ILE A 54 4.07 -5.82 2.58
C ILE A 54 4.21 -7.33 2.82
N ILE A 55 5.44 -7.83 3.03
CA ILE A 55 5.71 -9.25 3.31
C ILE A 55 5.17 -9.62 4.70
N GLU A 56 5.44 -8.80 5.71
CA GLU A 56 4.98 -9.05 7.09
C GLU A 56 3.44 -9.08 7.18
N VAL A 57 2.75 -8.18 6.46
CA VAL A 57 1.27 -8.19 6.41
C VAL A 57 0.75 -9.44 5.71
N ALA A 58 1.35 -9.84 4.58
CA ALA A 58 0.97 -11.06 3.88
C ALA A 58 1.16 -12.30 4.77
N ASP A 59 2.31 -12.43 5.44
CA ASP A 59 2.61 -13.52 6.36
C ASP A 59 1.62 -13.57 7.54
N ALA A 60 1.26 -12.41 8.08
CA ALA A 60 0.28 -12.32 9.17
C ALA A 60 -1.10 -12.80 8.74
N ILE A 61 -1.54 -12.44 7.53
CA ILE A 61 -2.81 -12.90 6.94
C ILE A 61 -2.78 -14.41 6.71
N ILE A 62 -1.71 -14.94 6.11
CA ILE A 62 -1.54 -16.38 5.86
C ILE A 62 -1.59 -17.16 7.17
N LYS A 63 -0.88 -16.67 8.20
CA LYS A 63 -0.88 -17.30 9.53
C LYS A 63 -2.27 -17.28 10.18
N ALA A 64 -3.02 -16.19 10.03
CA ALA A 64 -4.39 -16.10 10.52
C ALA A 64 -5.30 -17.10 9.80
N GLY A 65 -5.24 -17.17 8.46
CA GLY A 65 -5.99 -18.10 7.64
C GLY A 65 -5.70 -19.57 7.98
N ASN A 66 -4.43 -19.95 8.05
CA ASN A 66 -4.00 -21.30 8.45
C ASN A 66 -4.47 -21.68 9.87
N GLY A 67 -4.52 -20.68 10.76
CA GLY A 67 -5.05 -20.83 12.12
C GLY A 67 -6.58 -20.75 12.22
N LYS A 68 -7.31 -20.64 11.10
CA LYS A 68 -8.77 -20.42 11.04
C LYS A 68 -9.23 -19.23 11.89
N ARG A 69 -8.43 -18.17 11.93
CA ARG A 69 -8.72 -16.94 12.66
C ARG A 69 -9.34 -15.92 11.70
N PRO A 70 -10.29 -15.09 12.16
CA PRO A 70 -10.85 -14.03 11.32
C PRO A 70 -9.78 -13.06 10.80
N VAL A 71 -9.94 -12.64 9.56
CA VAL A 71 -9.19 -11.56 8.92
C VAL A 71 -10.19 -10.46 8.54
N VAL A 72 -10.07 -9.30 9.17
CA VAL A 72 -10.99 -8.18 8.99
C VAL A 72 -10.31 -7.11 8.15
N LEU A 73 -10.87 -6.80 6.97
CA LEU A 73 -10.42 -5.66 6.16
C LEU A 73 -11.09 -4.40 6.69
N ALA A 74 -10.33 -3.57 7.41
CA ALA A 74 -10.75 -2.24 7.82
C ALA A 74 -10.30 -1.20 6.79
N MET A 75 -11.24 -0.49 6.16
CA MET A 75 -10.95 0.48 5.10
C MET A 75 -11.97 1.61 5.03
N GLY A 76 -11.56 2.77 4.51
CA GLY A 76 -12.51 3.79 4.03
C GLY A 76 -13.16 3.37 2.70
N ALA A 77 -13.88 4.29 2.07
CA ALA A 77 -14.60 4.02 0.82
C ALA A 77 -13.73 3.99 -0.46
N HIS A 78 -12.49 4.48 -0.39
CA HIS A 78 -11.61 4.64 -1.56
C HIS A 78 -11.31 3.35 -2.32
N PRO A 79 -11.08 2.19 -1.67
CA PRO A 79 -10.90 0.94 -2.41
C PRO A 79 -12.09 0.59 -3.31
N ILE A 80 -13.32 0.76 -2.82
CA ILE A 80 -14.53 0.55 -3.61
C ILE A 80 -14.66 1.61 -4.71
N LYS A 81 -14.54 2.90 -4.33
CA LYS A 81 -14.58 4.05 -5.26
C LYS A 81 -13.63 3.90 -6.46
N LEU A 82 -12.43 3.37 -6.21
CA LEU A 82 -11.37 3.22 -7.21
C LEU A 82 -11.39 1.86 -7.92
N GLY A 83 -12.47 1.08 -7.75
CA GLY A 83 -12.70 -0.15 -8.51
C GLY A 83 -11.97 -1.39 -7.99
N LEU A 84 -11.55 -1.42 -6.72
CA LEU A 84 -10.94 -2.61 -6.11
C LEU A 84 -11.96 -3.65 -5.63
N SER A 85 -13.27 -3.39 -5.78
CA SER A 85 -14.33 -4.35 -5.39
C SER A 85 -14.11 -5.76 -5.93
N PRO A 86 -13.75 -5.99 -7.22
CA PRO A 86 -13.53 -7.35 -7.72
C PRO A 86 -12.41 -8.09 -6.99
N VAL A 87 -11.33 -7.40 -6.60
CA VAL A 87 -10.22 -8.00 -5.84
C VAL A 87 -10.66 -8.32 -4.42
N ILE A 88 -11.39 -7.41 -3.77
CA ILE A 88 -11.90 -7.63 -2.42
C ILE A 88 -12.89 -8.80 -2.40
N ILE A 89 -13.79 -8.88 -3.38
CA ILE A 89 -14.75 -9.97 -3.55
C ILE A 89 -14.02 -11.30 -3.77
N ASP A 90 -12.98 -11.33 -4.60
CA ASP A 90 -12.18 -12.54 -4.80
C ASP A 90 -11.53 -13.01 -3.48
N LEU A 91 -10.96 -12.09 -2.69
CA LEU A 91 -10.39 -12.41 -1.37
C LEU A 91 -11.44 -12.91 -0.37
N ILE A 92 -12.68 -12.42 -0.44
CA ILE A 92 -13.80 -12.90 0.38
C ILE A 92 -14.21 -14.31 -0.05
N ASN A 93 -14.39 -14.54 -1.36
CA ASN A 93 -14.80 -15.82 -1.92
C ASN A 93 -13.77 -16.93 -1.62
N ASN A 94 -12.48 -16.59 -1.59
CA ASN A 94 -11.40 -17.50 -1.21
C ASN A 94 -11.20 -17.63 0.32
N GLY A 95 -12.04 -16.97 1.14
CA GLY A 95 -11.97 -17.04 2.60
C GLY A 95 -10.74 -16.36 3.22
N ILE A 96 -10.01 -15.56 2.45
CA ILE A 96 -8.84 -14.80 2.91
C ILE A 96 -9.29 -13.60 3.75
N ILE A 97 -10.34 -12.90 3.32
CA ILE A 97 -11.02 -11.86 4.10
C ILE A 97 -12.32 -12.45 4.62
N THR A 98 -12.53 -12.40 5.94
CA THR A 98 -13.72 -12.98 6.58
C THR A 98 -14.73 -11.93 7.05
N ALA A 99 -14.32 -10.66 7.12
CA ALA A 99 -15.23 -9.54 7.43
C ALA A 99 -14.69 -8.22 6.86
N ILE A 100 -15.58 -7.26 6.64
CA ILE A 100 -15.25 -5.89 6.23
C ILE A 100 -15.71 -4.94 7.33
N ALA A 101 -14.86 -3.97 7.69
CA ALA A 101 -15.21 -2.82 8.50
C ALA A 101 -14.98 -1.55 7.68
N THR A 102 -16.03 -0.77 7.43
CA THR A 102 -15.95 0.40 6.57
C THR A 102 -16.87 1.54 7.02
N ASN A 103 -16.74 2.70 6.39
CA ASN A 103 -17.61 3.84 6.61
C ASN A 103 -18.80 3.83 5.61
N GLY A 104 -19.80 4.68 5.85
CA GLY A 104 -21.04 4.68 5.05
C GLY A 104 -20.84 4.97 3.55
N ALA A 105 -19.80 5.75 3.19
CA ALA A 105 -19.52 6.08 1.79
C ALA A 105 -19.15 4.85 0.94
N ALA A 106 -18.64 3.78 1.55
CA ALA A 106 -18.35 2.55 0.80
C ALA A 106 -19.63 1.92 0.23
N ILE A 107 -20.74 1.98 0.97
CA ILE A 107 -22.04 1.44 0.54
C ILE A 107 -22.59 2.25 -0.64
N VAL A 108 -22.42 3.58 -0.61
CA VAL A 108 -22.83 4.47 -1.71
C VAL A 108 -22.08 4.09 -2.98
N HIS A 109 -20.74 4.04 -2.92
CA HIS A 109 -19.94 3.72 -4.10
C HIS A 109 -20.17 2.30 -4.61
N ASP A 110 -20.38 1.32 -3.73
CA ASP A 110 -20.68 -0.07 -4.12
C ASP A 110 -22.03 -0.15 -4.86
N PHE A 111 -23.06 0.53 -4.32
CA PHE A 111 -24.37 0.60 -4.94
C PHE A 111 -24.32 1.28 -6.31
N GLU A 112 -23.75 2.47 -6.41
CA GLU A 112 -23.68 3.23 -7.68
C GLU A 112 -22.91 2.46 -8.74
N MET A 113 -21.76 1.88 -8.37
CA MET A 113 -20.96 1.05 -9.27
C MET A 113 -21.76 -0.16 -9.75
N SER A 114 -22.54 -0.81 -8.87
CA SER A 114 -23.37 -1.97 -9.22
C SER A 114 -24.61 -1.59 -10.04
N TYR A 115 -25.18 -0.41 -9.78
CA TYR A 115 -26.46 0.01 -10.36
C TYR A 115 -26.29 0.67 -11.74
N ILE A 116 -25.29 1.54 -11.90
CA ILE A 116 -25.06 2.30 -13.13
C ILE A 116 -23.63 2.14 -13.69
N GLY A 117 -22.74 1.39 -13.04
CA GLY A 117 -21.38 1.16 -13.52
C GLY A 117 -20.41 2.32 -13.28
N MET A 118 -20.83 3.34 -12.54
CA MET A 118 -20.07 4.58 -12.30
C MET A 118 -20.37 5.10 -10.89
N THR A 119 -19.44 5.83 -10.29
CA THR A 119 -19.56 6.43 -8.95
C THR A 119 -18.66 7.65 -8.84
N SER A 120 -18.72 8.40 -7.74
CA SER A 120 -17.94 9.61 -7.44
C SER A 120 -18.47 10.86 -8.13
N GLU A 121 -19.51 11.42 -7.54
CA GLU A 121 -19.98 12.78 -7.75
C GLU A 121 -18.89 13.85 -7.49
N ASP A 122 -19.05 15.02 -8.10
CA ASP A 122 -18.23 16.19 -7.77
C ASP A 122 -18.75 16.84 -6.49
N VAL A 123 -18.15 16.43 -5.37
CA VAL A 123 -18.52 16.91 -4.04
C VAL A 123 -18.41 18.44 -3.92
N ALA A 124 -17.49 19.09 -4.63
CA ALA A 124 -17.30 20.54 -4.51
C ALA A 124 -18.46 21.30 -5.18
N GLU A 125 -18.92 20.82 -6.34
CA GLU A 125 -20.08 21.39 -7.02
C GLU A 125 -21.36 21.17 -6.19
N GLU A 126 -21.58 19.95 -5.72
CA GLU A 126 -22.81 19.56 -5.02
C GLU A 126 -22.94 20.17 -3.61
N LEU A 127 -21.82 20.33 -2.89
CA LEU A 127 -21.77 21.04 -1.59
C LEU A 127 -22.31 22.47 -1.69
N SER A 128 -22.02 23.16 -2.79
CA SER A 128 -22.47 24.54 -2.99
C SER A 128 -23.99 24.64 -3.18
N CYS A 129 -24.61 23.56 -3.68
CA CYS A 129 -26.03 23.46 -3.97
C CYS A 129 -26.84 22.78 -2.85
N GLY A 130 -26.18 22.05 -1.93
CA GLY A 130 -26.82 21.30 -0.85
C GLY A 130 -27.56 20.05 -1.32
N THR A 131 -27.17 19.51 -2.48
CA THR A 131 -27.76 18.30 -3.08
C THR A 131 -26.83 17.12 -2.83
N PHE A 132 -27.34 16.00 -2.33
CA PHE A 132 -26.62 14.73 -2.12
C PHE A 132 -27.59 13.55 -2.26
#